data_AF-A0A9E5M8R7-F1
#
_entry.id   AF-A0A9E5M8R7-F1
#
_cell.length_a   1.000
_cell.length_b   1.000
_cell.length_c   1.000
_cell.angle_alpha   90.00
_cell.angle_beta   90.00
_cell.angle_gamma   90.00
#
_symmetry.space_group_name_H-M   'P 1'
#
loop_
_entity.id
_entity.type
_entity.pdbx_description
1 polymer ?
#
loop_
_entity_poly.entity_id
_entity_poly.type
_entity_poly.pdbx_seq_one_letter_code
_entity_poly.pdbx_strand_id
1 'polypeptide(L)'
;MALSPAESRLLSALSEYLSLVATGKAGSTVPSTTDALRSIFVTLEKMEAELSSQLDPRVRHFMESKSYRKAHDHLAAILSSKLANPPETRQSCAQ
;
A
#
# COMPACT_ATOMS: atom_id res chain seq x y z
N MET A 1 -13.15 -4.95 10.31
CA MET A 1 -13.14 -5.87 9.16
C MET A 1 -11.89 -6.75 9.25
N ALA A 2 -12.04 -8.07 9.19
CA ALA A 2 -10.91 -8.97 9.05
C ALA A 2 -10.36 -8.81 7.62
N LEU A 3 -9.08 -8.47 7.49
CA LEU A 3 -8.42 -8.36 6.20
C LEU A 3 -8.35 -9.77 5.58
N SER A 4 -8.58 -9.87 4.28
CA SER A 4 -8.34 -11.13 3.59
C SER A 4 -6.85 -11.51 3.70
N PRO A 5 -6.50 -12.80 3.57
CA PRO A 5 -5.10 -13.24 3.58
C PRO A 5 -4.25 -12.59 2.48
N ALA A 6 -4.88 -12.17 1.39
CA ALA A 6 -4.22 -11.50 0.28
C ALA A 6 -4.00 -10.01 0.56
N GLU A 7 -5.00 -9.31 1.11
CA GLU A 7 -4.83 -7.93 1.58
C GLU A 7 -3.78 -7.82 2.68
N SER A 8 -3.74 -8.79 3.60
CA SER A 8 -2.72 -8.80 4.67
C SER A 8 -1.30 -8.91 4.09
N ARG A 9 -1.11 -9.75 3.06
CA ARG A 9 0.16 -9.87 2.34
C ARG A 9 0.51 -8.60 1.56
N LEU A 10 -0.47 -7.97 0.93
CA LEU A 10 -0.31 -6.69 0.23
C LEU A 10 0.16 -5.58 1.18
N LEU A 11 -0.46 -5.48 2.35
CA LEU A 11 -0.08 -4.49 3.36
C LEU A 11 1.32 -4.75 3.91
N SER A 12 1.68 -6.01 4.15
CA SER A 12 3.05 -6.36 4.55
C SER A 12 4.07 -5.96 3.47
N ALA A 13 3.82 -6.27 2.20
CA ALA A 13 4.70 -5.91 1.09
C ALA A 13 4.86 -4.38 0.94
N LEU A 14 3.76 -3.62 1.10
CA LEU A 14 3.81 -2.16 1.07
C LEU A 14 4.58 -1.58 2.27
N SER A 15 4.41 -2.15 3.45
CA SER A 15 5.12 -1.74 4.67
C SER A 15 6.62 -2.02 4.55
N GLU A 16 6.98 -3.18 4.01
CA GLU A 16 8.37 -3.54 3.70
C GLU A 16 8.95 -2.57 2.69
N TYR A 17 8.25 -2.27 1.59
CA TYR A 17 8.67 -1.27 0.61
C TYR A 17 8.96 0.09 1.25
N LEU A 18 8.03 0.62 2.05
CA LEU A 18 8.23 1.91 2.70
C LEU A 18 9.41 1.89 3.67
N SER A 19 9.58 0.80 4.42
CA SER A 19 10.70 0.63 5.35
C SER A 19 12.03 0.59 4.60
N LEU A 20 12.08 -0.13 3.48
CA LEU A 20 13.26 -0.30 2.64
C LEU A 20 13.64 1.00 1.91
N VAL A 21 12.65 1.75 1.40
CA VAL A 21 12.88 3.07 0.80
C VAL A 21 13.31 4.09 1.86
N ALA A 22 12.72 4.05 3.06
CA ALA A 22 13.11 4.93 4.16
C ALA A 22 14.56 4.68 4.63
N THR A 23 14.98 3.41 4.74
CA THR A 23 16.35 3.04 5.10
C THR A 23 17.34 3.24 3.96
N GLY A 24 16.96 2.95 2.71
CA GLY A 24 17.80 3.18 1.53
C GLY A 24 18.11 4.66 1.28
N LYS A 25 17.23 5.58 1.73
CA LYS A 25 17.44 7.02 1.65
C LYS A 25 18.59 7.53 2.53
N ALA A 26 19.03 6.74 3.52
CA ALA A 26 20.10 7.11 4.46
C ALA A 26 21.53 6.91 3.90
N GLY A 27 21.70 6.75 2.59
CA GLY A 27 23.03 6.69 1.95
C GLY A 27 23.65 5.29 1.86
N SER A 28 22.86 4.23 2.08
CA SER A 28 23.35 2.86 1.94
C SER A 28 23.14 2.36 0.51
N THR A 29 24.14 2.56 -0.34
CA THR A 29 24.22 1.99 -1.70
C THR A 29 24.53 0.50 -1.64
N VAL A 30 23.68 -0.28 -0.98
CA VAL A 30 23.87 -1.73 -0.86
C VAL A 30 23.11 -2.40 -2.00
N PRO A 31 23.75 -3.24 -2.83
CA PRO A 31 23.07 -3.97 -3.91
C PRO A 31 21.87 -4.80 -3.40
N SER A 32 21.92 -5.21 -2.13
CA SER A 32 20.85 -5.91 -1.41
C SER A 32 19.53 -5.12 -1.34
N THR A 33 19.57 -3.79 -1.29
CA THR A 33 18.35 -2.96 -1.22
C THR A 33 17.60 -2.96 -2.54
N THR A 34 18.32 -2.86 -3.66
CA THR A 34 17.72 -2.91 -4.99
C THR A 34 17.11 -4.27 -5.30
N ASP A 35 17.78 -5.36 -4.90
CA ASP A 35 17.25 -6.72 -5.09
C ASP A 35 16.02 -6.99 -4.20
N ALA A 36 16.02 -6.48 -2.97
CA ALA A 36 14.85 -6.54 -2.10
C ALA A 36 13.67 -5.73 -2.68
N LEU A 37 13.89 -4.52 -3.19
CA LEU A 37 12.85 -3.75 -3.89
C LEU A 37 12.30 -4.50 -5.11
N ARG A 38 13.17 -5.14 -5.90
CA ARG A 38 12.77 -5.96 -7.03
C ARG A 38 11.88 -7.12 -6.59
N SER A 39 12.25 -7.83 -5.53
CA SER A 39 11.46 -8.92 -4.96
C SER A 39 10.07 -8.45 -4.49
N ILE A 40 10.01 -7.28 -3.85
CA ILE A 40 8.76 -6.67 -3.42
C ILE A 40 7.88 -6.32 -4.62
N PHE A 41 8.43 -5.70 -5.67
CA PHE A 41 7.65 -5.39 -6.87
C PHE A 41 7.13 -6.63 -7.59
N VAL A 42 7.92 -7.70 -7.69
CA VAL A 42 7.46 -8.98 -8.26
C VAL A 42 6.31 -9.57 -7.44
N THR A 43 6.37 -9.45 -6.12
CA THR A 43 5.30 -9.91 -5.23
C THR A 43 4.03 -9.08 -5.41
N LEU A 44 4.16 -7.76 -5.54
CA LEU A 44 3.04 -6.85 -5.81
C LEU A 44 2.39 -7.15 -7.16
N GLU A 45 3.17 -7.35 -8.23
CA GLU A 45 2.68 -7.70 -9.57
C GLU A 45 1.90 -9.02 -9.57
N LYS A 46 2.39 -10.04 -8.86
CA LYS A 46 1.65 -11.29 -8.67
C LYS A 46 0.33 -11.07 -7.95
N MET A 47 0.33 -10.27 -6.89
CA MET A 47 -0.89 -9.95 -6.15
C MET A 47 -1.88 -9.12 -6.96
N GLU A 48 -1.41 -8.20 -7.82
CA GLU A 48 -2.27 -7.48 -8.76
C GLU A 48 -2.94 -8.43 -9.74
N ALA A 49 -2.21 -9.42 -10.27
CA ALA A 49 -2.79 -10.43 -11.15
C ALA A 49 -3.83 -11.31 -10.40
N GLU A 50 -3.51 -11.77 -9.19
CA GLU A 50 -4.38 -12.61 -8.36
C GLU A 50 -5.64 -11.86 -7.89
N LEU A 51 -5.51 -10.60 -7.52
CA LEU A 51 -6.58 -9.76 -6.98
C LEU A 51 -7.24 -8.87 -8.01
N SER A 52 -6.86 -8.91 -9.29
CA SER A 52 -7.22 -7.94 -10.35
C SER A 52 -8.58 -7.25 -10.22
N SER A 53 -9.66 -7.99 -9.97
CA SER A 53 -11.03 -7.48 -9.80
C SER A 53 -11.37 -6.89 -8.41
N GLN A 54 -10.62 -7.27 -7.39
CA GLN A 54 -10.76 -6.92 -5.97
C GLN A 54 -9.69 -5.92 -5.49
N LEU A 55 -8.70 -5.61 -6.32
CA LEU A 55 -7.60 -4.71 -5.96
C LEU A 55 -8.11 -3.27 -5.81
N ASP A 56 -7.78 -2.64 -4.68
CA ASP A 56 -8.10 -1.25 -4.42
C ASP A 56 -7.49 -0.34 -5.51
N PRO A 57 -8.29 0.55 -6.14
CA PRO A 57 -7.80 1.48 -7.16
C PRO A 57 -6.57 2.30 -6.72
N ARG A 58 -6.43 2.61 -5.43
CA ARG A 58 -5.28 3.35 -4.88
C ARG A 58 -3.99 2.53 -4.96
N VAL A 59 -4.08 1.22 -4.76
CA VAL A 59 -2.95 0.30 -4.89
C VAL A 59 -2.55 0.18 -6.35
N ARG A 60 -3.52 0.04 -7.26
CA ARG A 60 -3.26 0.02 -8.70
C ARG A 60 -2.51 1.27 -9.17
N HIS A 61 -2.97 2.44 -8.76
CA HIS A 61 -2.28 3.70 -9.07
C HIS A 61 -0.88 3.81 -8.46
N PHE A 62 -0.65 3.21 -7.29
CA PHE A 62 0.68 3.08 -6.74
C PHE A 62 1.55 2.21 -7.63
N MET A 63 1.08 1.04 -8.05
CA MET A 63 1.85 0.10 -8.88
C MET A 63 2.24 0.68 -10.24
N GLU A 64 1.34 1.44 -10.88
CA GLU A 64 1.63 2.15 -12.12
C GLU A 64 2.72 3.22 -11.95
N SER A 65 2.67 3.97 -10.85
CA SER A 65 3.56 5.12 -10.64
C SER A 65 4.79 4.83 -9.78
N LYS A 66 4.84 3.66 -9.14
CA LYS A 66 5.84 3.23 -8.13
C LYS A 66 6.15 4.32 -7.10
N SER A 67 5.13 5.12 -6.77
CA SER A 67 5.29 6.35 -6.00
C SER A 67 5.28 6.08 -4.50
N TYR A 68 6.39 6.38 -3.83
CA TYR A 68 6.51 6.30 -2.37
C TYR A 68 5.34 6.98 -1.64
N ARG A 69 4.98 8.20 -2.08
CA ARG A 69 3.91 8.97 -1.45
C ARG A 69 2.56 8.27 -1.56
N LYS A 70 2.25 7.65 -2.70
CA LYS A 70 0.99 6.92 -2.87
C LYS A 70 0.92 5.66 -2.01
N ALA A 71 2.02 4.92 -1.88
CA ALA A 71 2.09 3.77 -0.97
C ALA A 71 1.87 4.18 0.49
N HIS A 72 2.51 5.29 0.89
CA HIS A 72 2.34 5.86 2.23
C HIS A 72 0.91 6.33 2.48
N ASP A 73 0.32 7.08 1.55
CA ASP A 73 -1.05 7.58 1.66
C ASP A 73 -2.08 6.44 1.72
N HIS A 74 -1.86 5.35 0.99
CA HIS A 74 -2.73 4.16 1.04
C HIS A 74 -2.66 3.47 2.41
N LEU A 75 -1.45 3.21 2.94
CA LEU A 75 -1.28 2.63 4.27
C LEU A 75 -1.83 3.53 5.37
N ALA A 76 -1.57 4.84 5.29
CA ALA A 76 -2.11 5.83 6.20
C ALA A 76 -3.64 5.85 6.15
N ALA A 77 -4.26 5.74 4.97
CA ALA A 77 -5.70 5.69 4.83
C ALA A 77 -6.31 4.42 5.45
N ILE A 78 -5.66 3.26 5.32
CA ILE A 78 -6.12 2.01 5.94
C ILE A 78 -6.00 2.05 7.46
N LEU A 79 -4.86 2.53 7.97
CA LEU A 79 -4.64 2.70 9.41
C LEU A 79 -5.58 3.75 10.00
N SER A 80 -5.81 4.86 9.29
CA SER A 80 -6.75 5.90 9.70
C SER A 80 -8.20 5.44 9.61
N SER A 81 -8.56 4.64 8.60
CA SER A 81 -9.92 4.06 8.46
C SER A 81 -10.20 3.00 9.54
N LYS A 82 -9.17 2.32 10.07
CA LYS A 82 -9.29 1.50 11.27
C LYS A 82 -9.48 2.31 12.56
N LEU A 83 -9.02 3.57 12.58
CA LEU A 83 -9.19 4.48 13.73
C LEU A 83 -10.46 5.34 13.63
N ALA A 84 -10.93 5.60 12.41
CA ALA A 84 -12.06 6.45 12.09
C ALA A 84 -13.20 5.63 11.50
N ASN A 85 -13.99 4.99 12.35
CA ASN A 85 -15.42 4.95 12.14
C ASN A 85 -16.07 5.07 13.53
N PRO A 86 -16.93 6.09 13.69
CA PRO A 86 -18.35 5.75 13.68
C PRO A 86 -19.01 6.20 12.38
N PRO A 87 -20.02 5.45 11.91
CA PRO A 87 -20.83 5.84 10.77
C PRO A 87 -21.80 6.93 11.23
N GLU A 88 -21.41 8.19 11.19
CA GLU A 88 -22.35 9.28 11.42
C GLU A 88 -22.63 10.04 10.12
N THR A 89 -23.76 9.61 9.54
CA THR A 89 -24.80 10.48 9.01
C THR A 89 -24.46 11.27 7.75
N ARG A 90 -25.08 10.80 6.66
CA ARG A 90 -25.48 11.59 5.50
C ARG A 90 -25.94 12.99 5.94
N GLN A 91 -25.10 14.01 5.83
CA GLN A 91 -25.59 15.39 5.79
C GLN A 91 -25.82 15.77 4.34
N SER A 92 -27.05 15.50 3.89
CA SER A 92 -27.72 16.36 2.94
C SER A 92 -27.77 17.77 3.54
N CYS A 93 -27.13 18.73 2.91
CA CYS A 93 -27.54 20.12 2.99
C CYS A 93 -27.48 20.70 1.59
N ALA A 94 -28.63 20.62 0.92
CA ALA A 94 -29.02 21.65 -0.02
C ALA A 94 -29.42 22.87 0.81
N GLN A 95 -28.78 24.00 0.57
CA GLN A 95 -29.42 25.30 0.67
C GLN A 95 -28.82 26.23 -0.38
#